data_AF-A0A9P7AMM6-F1
#
_entry.id   AF-A0A9P7AMM6-F1
#
_cell.length_a   1.000
_cell.length_b   1.000
_cell.length_c   1.000
_cell.angle_alpha   90.00
_cell.angle_beta   90.00
_cell.angle_gamma   90.00
#
_symmetry.space_group_name_H-M   'P 1'
#
loop_
_entity.id
_entity.type
_entity.pdbx_description
1 polymer ?
#
loop_
_entity_poly.entity_id
_entity_poly.type
_entity_poly.pdbx_seq_one_letter_code
_entity_poly.pdbx_strand_id
1 'polypeptide(L)'
;MKVLSILNIDTSLRQRRRDQLVTALTPSSRHHPCSVRGVSHNTTMDVDIEFAREKDLHHIASSCQKHRHTATCFKYWKGPPDPKQCRFDLDERRFQPTSYFDKEEGEICLRCLDGMVNNFNETILELVRCNMDIKFISSGASAKAILYYITDYITKSQLKAHVAYAALRLAVDKLGQYCPGDDDLTVRAKRLLQKCAHAMISHQELSAQQVSSYLLDYEDHFTSHAFNNLYWTSFERHIDEEQPSSECQPDRTDNIQENCWQAHEEVDDMTNDDECQEDNRNWNEDTAENDEDDDEVGVSVDHTGNFVEKPSQYMDYIFRG
;
A
#
# COMPACT_ATOMS: atom_id res chain seq x y z
N MET A 1 -21.16 16.80 -9.61
CA MET A 1 -22.20 15.77 -9.85
C MET A 1 -23.44 16.43 -10.41
N LYS A 2 -23.72 16.29 -11.71
CA LYS A 2 -24.96 16.84 -12.30
C LYS A 2 -26.15 15.92 -11.97
N VAL A 3 -26.95 16.37 -11.01
CA VAL A 3 -28.40 16.64 -11.09
C VAL A 3 -29.35 15.51 -11.54
N LEU A 4 -30.18 15.09 -10.57
CA LEU A 4 -31.61 14.76 -10.68
C LEU A 4 -32.31 15.22 -11.96
N SER A 5 -32.81 14.30 -12.79
CA SER A 5 -34.14 14.37 -13.45
C SER A 5 -34.24 13.39 -14.64
N ILE A 6 -34.39 12.09 -14.41
CA ILE A 6 -34.87 11.17 -15.46
C ILE A 6 -35.83 10.15 -14.84
N LEU A 7 -36.99 10.64 -14.37
CA LEU A 7 -38.17 9.81 -14.19
C LEU A 7 -39.24 10.37 -15.14
N ASN A 8 -39.84 9.48 -15.93
CA ASN A 8 -40.73 9.69 -17.09
C ASN A 8 -40.10 10.03 -18.46
N ILE A 9 -39.07 9.27 -18.88
CA ILE A 9 -38.86 9.07 -20.33
C ILE A 9 -39.83 7.97 -20.79
N ASP A 10 -40.72 8.35 -21.72
CA ASP A 10 -41.64 7.50 -22.47
C ASP A 10 -41.00 6.14 -22.83
N THR A 11 -41.69 5.06 -22.51
CA THR A 11 -41.29 3.69 -22.86
C THR A 11 -40.95 3.54 -24.35
N SER A 12 -41.57 4.34 -25.24
CA SER A 12 -41.26 4.37 -26.67
C SER A 12 -39.85 4.94 -26.97
N LEU A 13 -39.43 5.97 -26.22
CA LEU A 13 -38.10 6.58 -26.33
C LEU A 13 -37.03 5.68 -25.72
N ARG A 14 -37.35 4.97 -24.63
CA ARG A 14 -36.46 3.93 -24.08
C ARG A 14 -36.27 2.78 -25.05
N GLN A 15 -37.34 2.34 -25.71
CA GLN A 15 -37.28 1.27 -26.72
C GLN A 15 -36.45 1.72 -27.94
N ARG A 16 -36.73 2.91 -28.50
CA ARG A 16 -35.94 3.49 -29.61
C ARG A 16 -34.47 3.69 -29.24
N ARG A 17 -34.17 4.18 -28.04
CA ARG A 17 -32.78 4.26 -27.54
C ARG A 17 -32.12 2.88 -27.49
N ARG A 18 -32.84 1.86 -27.01
CA ARG A 18 -32.35 0.47 -26.97
C ARG A 18 -32.04 -0.04 -28.38
N ASP A 19 -32.93 0.20 -29.34
CA ASP A 19 -32.75 -0.23 -30.73
C ASP A 19 -31.58 0.51 -31.42
N GLN A 20 -31.37 1.79 -31.09
CA GLN A 20 -30.22 2.58 -31.56
C GLN A 20 -28.89 2.10 -30.93
N LEU A 21 -28.87 1.76 -29.65
CA LEU A 21 -27.72 1.13 -28.99
C LEU A 21 -27.38 -0.22 -29.63
N VAL A 22 -28.37 -1.02 -30.02
CA VAL A 22 -28.14 -2.30 -30.71
C VAL A 22 -27.49 -2.09 -32.08
N THR A 23 -27.84 -1.02 -32.80
CA THR A 23 -27.39 -0.78 -34.18
C THR A 23 -26.07 -0.04 -34.33
N ALA A 24 -25.66 0.79 -33.35
CA ALA A 24 -24.37 1.50 -33.40
C ALA A 24 -23.18 0.52 -33.40
N LEU A 25 -22.30 0.56 -34.41
CA LEU A 25 -21.20 -0.39 -34.52
C LEU A 25 -19.95 0.15 -33.82
N THR A 26 -19.62 -0.39 -32.64
CA THR A 26 -18.39 -0.05 -31.91
C THR A 26 -17.32 -1.13 -32.10
N PRO A 27 -16.02 -0.81 -32.00
CA PRO A 27 -14.96 -1.82 -31.99
C PRO A 27 -15.18 -2.92 -30.92
N SER A 28 -15.69 -2.53 -29.75
CA SER A 28 -16.05 -3.44 -28.65
C SER A 28 -17.25 -4.34 -28.95
N SER A 29 -17.99 -4.10 -30.03
CA SER A 29 -19.05 -5.01 -30.49
C SER A 29 -18.49 -6.27 -31.15
N ARG A 30 -17.26 -6.22 -31.66
CA ARG A 30 -16.62 -7.33 -32.40
C ARG A 30 -15.46 -7.96 -31.64
N HIS A 31 -14.77 -7.18 -30.82
CA HIS A 31 -13.58 -7.59 -30.09
C HIS A 31 -13.77 -7.32 -28.61
N HIS A 32 -12.93 -7.94 -27.78
CA HIS A 32 -12.98 -7.71 -26.34
C HIS A 32 -12.83 -6.21 -26.04
N PRO A 33 -13.66 -5.58 -25.19
CA PRO A 33 -13.66 -4.13 -25.01
C PRO A 33 -12.32 -3.61 -24.46
N CYS A 34 -11.68 -4.39 -23.59
CA CYS A 34 -10.38 -4.10 -23.01
C CYS A 34 -9.22 -4.25 -24.06
N SER A 35 -9.44 -4.73 -25.30
CA SER A 35 -8.40 -4.93 -26.35
C SER A 35 -8.47 -3.97 -27.53
N VAL A 36 -9.38 -3.01 -27.50
CA VAL A 36 -9.60 -2.04 -28.58
C VAL A 36 -9.61 -0.62 -28.00
N ARG A 37 -9.29 0.36 -28.84
CA ARG A 37 -9.42 1.78 -28.46
C ARG A 37 -10.91 2.15 -28.38
N GLY A 38 -11.21 3.12 -27.53
CA GLY A 38 -12.55 3.70 -27.42
C GLY A 38 -12.97 4.47 -28.66
N VAL A 39 -14.20 4.98 -28.62
CA VAL A 39 -14.77 5.77 -29.71
C VAL A 39 -13.99 7.07 -29.93
N SER A 40 -13.63 7.37 -31.18
CA SER A 40 -12.91 8.59 -31.53
C SER A 40 -13.82 9.82 -31.48
N HIS A 41 -13.36 10.88 -30.81
CA HIS A 41 -14.07 12.16 -30.72
C HIS A 41 -14.03 13.01 -32.01
N ASN A 42 -13.29 12.58 -33.05
CA ASN A 42 -13.06 13.37 -34.26
C ASN A 42 -14.16 13.22 -35.34
N THR A 43 -15.33 12.66 -35.01
CA THR A 43 -16.39 12.40 -36.00
C THR A 43 -17.41 13.55 -36.00
N THR A 44 -17.91 13.95 -37.17
CA THR A 44 -18.65 15.20 -37.41
C THR A 44 -20.15 15.17 -37.08
N MET A 45 -20.67 14.10 -36.46
CA MET A 45 -22.07 14.03 -36.03
C MET A 45 -22.17 13.63 -34.54
N ASP A 46 -22.46 14.62 -33.69
CA ASP A 46 -22.45 14.49 -32.22
C ASP A 46 -23.39 13.39 -31.67
N VAL A 47 -24.54 13.19 -32.32
CA VAL A 47 -25.57 12.25 -31.85
C VAL A 47 -25.11 10.79 -31.99
N ASP A 48 -24.47 10.44 -33.11
CA ASP A 48 -24.00 9.07 -33.35
C ASP A 48 -22.78 8.71 -32.48
N ILE A 49 -21.96 9.71 -32.12
CA ILE A 49 -20.81 9.51 -31.22
C ILE A 49 -21.29 9.15 -29.82
N GLU A 50 -22.26 9.88 -29.27
CA GLU A 50 -22.70 9.64 -27.90
C GLU A 50 -23.33 8.25 -27.74
N PHE A 51 -24.13 7.82 -28.73
CA PHE A 51 -24.67 6.45 -28.74
C PHE A 51 -23.57 5.39 -28.84
N ALA A 52 -22.55 5.62 -29.66
CA ALA A 52 -21.40 4.73 -29.74
C ALA A 52 -20.62 4.69 -28.42
N ARG A 53 -20.45 5.82 -27.73
CA ARG A 53 -19.78 5.91 -26.41
C ARG A 53 -20.56 5.15 -25.34
N GLU A 54 -21.87 5.41 -25.22
CA GLU A 54 -22.74 4.71 -24.26
C GLU A 54 -22.71 3.18 -24.49
N LYS A 55 -22.75 2.74 -25.75
CA LYS A 55 -22.65 1.31 -26.10
C LYS A 55 -21.28 0.74 -25.72
N ASP A 56 -20.20 1.43 -26.06
CA ASP A 56 -18.85 1.00 -25.74
C ASP A 56 -18.64 0.90 -24.23
N LEU A 57 -19.06 1.92 -23.48
CA LEU A 57 -19.05 1.92 -22.02
C LEU A 57 -19.86 0.75 -21.44
N HIS A 58 -21.04 0.47 -21.98
CA HIS A 58 -21.84 -0.69 -21.55
C HIS A 58 -21.10 -2.01 -21.74
N HIS A 59 -20.42 -2.21 -22.88
CA HIS A 59 -19.61 -3.40 -23.11
C HIS A 59 -18.44 -3.48 -22.13
N ILE A 60 -17.69 -2.39 -21.93
CA ILE A 60 -16.55 -2.37 -21.00
C ILE A 60 -17.00 -2.63 -19.57
N ALA A 61 -18.07 -1.99 -19.10
CA ALA A 61 -18.61 -2.19 -17.76
C ALA A 61 -19.06 -3.64 -17.57
N SER A 62 -19.79 -4.19 -18.54
CA SER A 62 -20.27 -5.57 -18.48
C SER A 62 -19.15 -6.59 -18.50
N SER A 63 -18.10 -6.37 -19.30
CA SER A 63 -16.97 -7.30 -19.42
C SER A 63 -15.97 -7.16 -18.28
N CYS A 64 -15.64 -5.93 -17.88
CA CYS A 64 -14.50 -5.65 -17.03
C CYS A 64 -14.91 -5.26 -15.58
N GLN A 65 -16.19 -4.90 -15.28
CA GLN A 65 -16.67 -4.58 -13.91
C GLN A 65 -17.64 -5.57 -13.29
N LYS A 66 -18.25 -6.45 -14.09
CA LYS A 66 -19.17 -7.46 -13.56
C LYS A 66 -18.38 -8.62 -12.96
N HIS A 67 -18.60 -8.85 -11.68
CA HIS A 67 -17.96 -9.92 -10.95
C HIS A 67 -18.57 -11.28 -11.29
N ARG A 68 -17.72 -12.30 -11.29
CA ARG A 68 -18.10 -13.71 -11.34
C ARG A 68 -17.38 -14.42 -10.22
N HIS A 69 -18.11 -15.08 -9.34
CA HIS A 69 -17.48 -15.79 -8.24
C HIS A 69 -16.57 -16.90 -8.77
N THR A 70 -15.36 -16.96 -8.22
CA THR A 70 -14.34 -17.98 -8.45
C THR A 70 -13.92 -18.59 -7.11
N ALA A 71 -13.03 -19.58 -7.12
CA ALA A 71 -12.48 -20.15 -5.89
C ALA A 71 -11.86 -19.07 -4.97
N THR A 72 -11.22 -18.05 -5.55
CA THR A 72 -10.62 -16.92 -4.81
C THR A 72 -11.64 -16.16 -3.96
N CYS A 73 -12.91 -16.11 -4.38
CA CYS A 73 -13.97 -15.43 -3.64
C CYS A 73 -14.27 -16.12 -2.31
N PHE A 74 -14.01 -17.43 -2.24
CA PHE A 74 -14.28 -18.24 -1.06
C PHE A 74 -12.98 -18.70 -0.39
N LYS A 75 -11.86 -18.01 -0.63
CA LYS A 75 -10.54 -18.34 -0.05
C LYS A 75 -10.61 -18.48 1.48
N TYR A 76 -11.42 -17.66 2.15
CA TYR A 76 -11.54 -17.66 3.61
C TYR A 76 -12.77 -18.40 4.14
N TRP A 77 -13.49 -19.13 3.28
CA TRP A 77 -14.65 -19.88 3.70
C TRP A 77 -14.23 -21.18 4.39
N LYS A 78 -14.60 -21.34 5.66
CA LYS A 78 -14.20 -22.48 6.51
C LYS A 78 -15.03 -23.75 6.29
N GLY A 79 -15.98 -23.74 5.36
CA GLY A 79 -16.90 -24.84 5.12
C GLY A 79 -18.21 -24.72 5.93
N PRO A 80 -19.15 -25.65 5.76
CA PRO A 80 -20.40 -25.65 6.54
C PRO A 80 -20.10 -25.80 8.05
N PRO A 81 -20.84 -25.10 8.95
CA PRO A 81 -22.09 -24.39 8.71
C PRO A 81 -21.94 -22.95 8.19
N ASP A 82 -20.72 -22.43 8.02
CA ASP A 82 -20.52 -21.05 7.61
C ASP A 82 -21.07 -20.80 6.20
N PRO A 83 -21.72 -19.65 5.94
CA PRO A 83 -22.19 -19.31 4.62
C PRO A 83 -21.03 -18.99 3.67
N LYS A 84 -21.17 -19.36 2.40
CA LYS A 84 -20.26 -18.92 1.34
C LYS A 84 -20.45 -17.42 1.10
N GLN A 85 -19.59 -16.61 1.69
CA GLN A 85 -19.55 -15.17 1.45
C GLN A 85 -18.39 -14.83 0.51
N CYS A 86 -18.65 -13.92 -0.43
CA CYS A 86 -17.61 -13.41 -1.30
C CYS A 86 -16.64 -12.55 -0.50
N ARG A 87 -15.34 -12.86 -0.55
CA ARG A 87 -14.26 -12.05 0.05
C ARG A 87 -14.33 -10.58 -0.38
N PHE A 88 -14.81 -10.30 -1.58
CA PHE A 88 -14.93 -8.94 -2.12
C PHE A 88 -16.28 -8.28 -1.79
N ASP A 89 -17.13 -8.97 -1.02
CA ASP A 89 -18.44 -8.47 -0.57
C ASP A 89 -19.38 -8.10 -1.74
N LEU A 90 -19.32 -8.92 -2.81
CA LEU A 90 -20.17 -8.82 -4.00
C LEU A 90 -21.19 -9.97 -3.99
N ASP A 91 -22.47 -9.60 -3.91
CA ASP A 91 -23.61 -10.51 -3.79
C ASP A 91 -24.80 -9.93 -4.59
N GLU A 92 -25.50 -10.76 -5.36
CA GLU A 92 -26.71 -10.40 -6.10
C GLU A 92 -27.82 -9.83 -5.20
N ARG A 93 -27.83 -10.22 -3.91
CA ARG A 93 -28.79 -9.73 -2.91
C ARG A 93 -28.52 -8.30 -2.48
N ARG A 94 -27.32 -7.77 -2.70
CA ARG A 94 -26.96 -6.39 -2.36
C ARG A 94 -27.64 -5.46 -3.37
N PHE A 95 -28.75 -4.87 -2.94
CA PHE A 95 -29.53 -3.92 -3.73
C PHE A 95 -29.97 -2.77 -2.84
N GLN A 96 -29.59 -1.55 -3.22
CA GLN A 96 -29.91 -0.31 -2.55
C GLN A 96 -30.35 0.74 -3.57
N PRO A 97 -31.66 1.04 -3.70
CA PRO A 97 -32.18 1.88 -4.78
C PRO A 97 -31.92 3.38 -4.56
N THR A 98 -31.61 3.81 -3.33
CA THR A 98 -31.38 5.21 -2.98
C THR A 98 -30.21 5.34 -2.00
N SER A 99 -29.44 6.41 -2.11
CA SER A 99 -28.37 6.68 -1.14
C SER A 99 -28.96 7.22 0.16
N TYR A 100 -28.43 6.81 1.30
CA TYR A 100 -28.84 7.28 2.61
C TYR A 100 -27.65 7.37 3.55
N PHE A 101 -27.84 8.09 4.67
CA PHE A 101 -26.86 8.16 5.74
C PHE A 101 -27.32 7.28 6.89
N ASP A 102 -26.49 6.31 7.26
CA ASP A 102 -26.68 5.51 8.47
C ASP A 102 -26.22 6.33 9.68
N LYS A 103 -27.16 6.62 10.58
CA LYS A 103 -26.88 7.44 11.76
C LYS A 103 -26.22 6.65 12.88
N GLU A 104 -26.37 5.33 12.91
CA GLU A 104 -25.81 4.47 13.94
C GLU A 104 -24.34 4.18 13.63
N GLU A 105 -24.04 3.83 12.38
CA GLU A 105 -22.67 3.55 11.93
C GLU A 105 -21.91 4.82 11.51
N GLY A 106 -22.63 5.91 11.24
CA GLY A 106 -22.03 7.16 10.75
C GLY A 106 -21.54 7.08 9.30
N GLU A 107 -22.10 6.16 8.51
CA GLU A 107 -21.67 5.86 7.15
C GLU A 107 -22.65 6.35 6.09
N ILE A 108 -22.13 6.72 4.91
CA ILE A 108 -22.97 7.02 3.75
C ILE A 108 -23.10 5.76 2.90
N CYS A 109 -24.29 5.17 2.90
CA CYS A 109 -24.61 4.04 2.04
C CYS A 109 -25.03 4.56 0.65
N LEU A 110 -24.21 4.28 -0.35
CA LEU A 110 -24.47 4.69 -1.73
C LEU A 110 -25.53 3.79 -2.40
N ARG A 111 -26.13 4.32 -3.46
CA ARG A 111 -27.09 3.58 -4.28
C ARG A 111 -26.35 2.47 -5.02
N CYS A 112 -26.80 1.22 -4.87
CA CYS A 112 -26.29 0.04 -5.54
C CYS A 112 -27.45 -0.66 -6.26
N LEU A 113 -27.48 -0.66 -7.60
CA LEU A 113 -28.55 -1.31 -8.35
C LEU A 113 -28.23 -2.76 -8.77
N ASP A 114 -26.96 -3.12 -8.73
CA ASP A 114 -26.47 -4.46 -9.06
C ASP A 114 -25.28 -4.76 -8.14
N GLY A 115 -25.50 -5.62 -7.14
CA GLY A 115 -24.49 -5.98 -6.14
C GLY A 115 -23.34 -6.85 -6.68
N MET A 116 -23.41 -7.25 -7.96
CA MET A 116 -22.35 -7.98 -8.64
C MET A 116 -21.44 -7.07 -9.48
N VAL A 117 -21.69 -5.77 -9.51
CA VAL A 117 -20.89 -4.81 -10.29
C VAL A 117 -20.06 -3.95 -9.33
N ASN A 118 -18.76 -3.87 -9.57
CA ASN A 118 -17.89 -2.96 -8.82
C ASN A 118 -18.37 -1.52 -8.97
N ASN A 119 -18.08 -0.68 -7.98
CA ASN A 119 -18.22 0.75 -8.16
C ASN A 119 -17.13 1.25 -9.10
N PHE A 120 -17.52 1.99 -10.14
CA PHE A 120 -16.60 2.52 -11.14
C PHE A 120 -16.94 3.97 -11.47
N ASN A 121 -15.96 4.67 -12.05
CA ASN A 121 -16.17 5.98 -12.64
C ASN A 121 -16.19 5.82 -14.16
N GLU A 122 -17.26 6.28 -14.80
CA GLU A 122 -17.49 6.11 -16.24
C GLU A 122 -16.33 6.68 -17.06
N THR A 123 -15.86 7.89 -16.74
CA THR A 123 -14.77 8.55 -17.46
C THR A 123 -13.45 7.78 -17.35
N ILE A 124 -13.09 7.36 -16.14
CA ILE A 124 -11.86 6.55 -15.93
C ILE A 124 -11.99 5.21 -16.66
N LEU A 125 -13.18 4.59 -16.61
CA LEU A 125 -13.42 3.32 -17.27
C LEU A 125 -13.30 3.41 -18.80
N GLU A 126 -13.77 4.50 -19.40
CA GLU A 126 -13.60 4.76 -20.83
C GLU A 126 -12.13 4.90 -21.24
N LEU A 127 -11.33 5.56 -20.39
CA LEU A 127 -9.91 5.84 -20.65
C LEU A 127 -9.02 4.62 -20.43
N VAL A 128 -9.14 3.97 -19.28
CA VAL A 128 -8.25 2.89 -18.87
C VAL A 128 -8.75 1.53 -19.36
N ARG A 129 -10.07 1.38 -19.52
CA ARG A 129 -10.73 0.17 -20.07
C ARG A 129 -10.25 -1.09 -19.38
N CYS A 130 -10.22 -1.11 -18.05
CA CYS A 130 -9.88 -2.29 -17.25
C CYS A 130 -10.77 -2.35 -16.00
N ASN A 131 -10.68 -3.44 -15.23
CA ASN A 131 -11.37 -3.54 -13.94
C ASN A 131 -10.95 -2.38 -13.02
N MET A 132 -11.92 -1.83 -12.29
CA MET A 132 -11.69 -0.82 -11.27
C MET A 132 -12.64 -1.04 -10.10
N ASP A 133 -12.22 -0.66 -8.91
CA ASP A 133 -13.06 -0.73 -7.70
C ASP A 133 -12.85 0.57 -6.91
N ILE A 134 -13.78 1.51 -7.09
CA ILE A 134 -13.77 2.79 -6.37
C ILE A 134 -14.68 2.66 -5.16
N LYS A 135 -14.09 2.69 -3.97
CA LYS A 135 -14.85 2.75 -2.72
C LYS A 135 -14.87 4.18 -2.19
N PHE A 136 -16.06 4.65 -1.82
CA PHE A 136 -16.19 5.88 -1.06
C PHE A 136 -15.84 5.59 0.39
N ILE A 137 -14.98 6.41 0.98
CA ILE A 137 -14.50 6.24 2.36
C ILE A 137 -14.95 7.46 3.14
N SER A 138 -15.94 7.29 4.02
CA SER A 138 -16.30 8.30 5.02
C SER A 138 -15.49 8.11 6.30
N SER A 139 -15.60 9.06 7.23
CA SER A 139 -15.13 8.89 8.61
C SER A 139 -15.75 7.67 9.29
N GLY A 140 -15.07 7.10 10.29
CA GLY A 140 -15.59 5.98 11.09
C GLY A 140 -14.72 4.73 11.00
N ALA A 141 -15.34 3.58 11.25
CA ALA A 141 -14.64 2.28 11.26
C ALA A 141 -14.05 1.93 9.88
N SER A 142 -14.81 2.19 8.80
CA SER A 142 -14.35 1.95 7.42
C SER A 142 -13.10 2.76 7.05
N ALA A 143 -13.01 4.04 7.44
CA ALA A 143 -11.79 4.83 7.24
C ALA A 143 -10.60 4.27 8.02
N LYS A 144 -10.81 3.87 9.27
CA LYS A 144 -9.74 3.29 10.10
C LYS A 144 -9.22 1.98 9.49
N ALA A 145 -10.11 1.09 9.07
CA ALA A 145 -9.74 -0.18 8.43
C ALA A 145 -8.96 0.06 7.12
N ILE A 146 -9.42 0.99 6.28
CA ILE A 146 -8.73 1.30 5.03
C ILE A 146 -7.39 2.00 5.28
N LEU A 147 -7.27 2.84 6.31
CA LEU A 147 -5.99 3.43 6.68
C LEU A 147 -4.97 2.35 7.05
N TYR A 148 -5.35 1.35 7.86
CA TYR A 148 -4.47 0.21 8.14
C TYR A 148 -4.12 -0.56 6.88
N TYR A 149 -5.10 -0.83 6.01
CA TYR A 149 -4.87 -1.51 4.74
C TYR A 149 -3.88 -0.75 3.85
N ILE A 150 -4.09 0.55 3.64
CA ILE A 150 -3.18 1.39 2.84
C ILE A 150 -1.80 1.42 3.49
N THR A 151 -1.73 1.59 4.81
CA THR A 151 -0.46 1.62 5.54
C THR A 151 0.28 0.31 5.35
N ASP A 152 -0.36 -0.84 5.58
CA ASP A 152 0.23 -2.16 5.39
C ASP A 152 0.81 -2.34 3.97
N TYR A 153 0.11 -1.84 2.95
CA TYR A 153 0.59 -1.88 1.57
C TYR A 153 1.74 -0.92 1.28
N ILE A 154 1.72 0.30 1.85
CA ILE A 154 2.82 1.27 1.71
C ILE A 154 4.06 0.80 2.46
N THR A 155 3.89 0.26 3.66
CA THR A 155 4.96 -0.28 4.50
C THR A 155 5.39 -1.68 4.05
N LYS A 156 4.74 -2.26 3.03
CA LYS A 156 5.13 -3.55 2.47
C LYS A 156 6.51 -3.41 1.85
N SER A 157 7.51 -3.92 2.56
CA SER A 157 8.91 -3.80 2.17
C SER A 157 9.12 -4.45 0.79
N GLN A 158 9.52 -3.67 -0.22
CA GLN A 158 9.79 -4.17 -1.58
C GLN A 158 10.98 -5.13 -1.61
N LEU A 159 11.92 -4.88 -0.70
CA LEU A 159 12.98 -5.76 -0.24
C LEU A 159 13.06 -5.45 1.25
N LYS A 160 13.13 -6.43 2.16
CA LYS A 160 13.39 -6.14 3.57
C LYS A 160 14.75 -5.45 3.64
N ALA A 161 14.78 -4.11 3.67
CA ALA A 161 16.02 -3.36 3.56
C ALA A 161 16.97 -3.77 4.68
N HIS A 162 16.44 -4.07 5.87
CA HIS A 162 17.19 -4.66 6.98
C HIS A 162 17.85 -6.01 6.65
N VAL A 163 17.29 -6.86 5.78
CA VAL A 163 17.92 -8.12 5.34
C VAL A 163 19.11 -7.83 4.41
N ALA A 164 18.94 -6.90 3.47
CA ALA A 164 20.03 -6.49 2.57
C ALA A 164 21.14 -5.75 3.33
N TYR A 165 20.76 -4.84 4.25
CA TYR A 165 21.68 -4.12 5.12
C TYR A 165 22.34 -5.02 6.17
N ALA A 166 21.63 -5.99 6.76
CA ALA A 166 22.25 -6.98 7.65
C ALA A 166 23.23 -7.88 6.90
N ALA A 167 22.91 -8.30 5.68
CA ALA A 167 23.86 -9.05 4.85
C ALA A 167 25.10 -8.21 4.48
N LEU A 168 24.92 -6.90 4.23
CA LEU A 168 26.00 -5.95 4.00
C LEU A 168 26.81 -5.60 5.25
N ARG A 169 26.17 -5.44 6.41
CA ARG A 169 26.81 -5.18 7.70
C ARG A 169 27.59 -6.39 8.14
N LEU A 170 26.98 -7.59 8.15
CA LEU A 170 27.68 -8.86 8.41
C LEU A 170 28.86 -9.06 7.45
N ALA A 171 28.71 -8.66 6.18
CA ALA A 171 29.82 -8.62 5.25
C ALA A 171 30.92 -7.68 5.75
N VAL A 172 30.62 -6.40 5.98
CA VAL A 172 31.58 -5.37 6.42
C VAL A 172 32.25 -5.72 7.77
N ASP A 173 31.51 -6.25 8.73
CA ASP A 173 32.00 -6.64 10.06
C ASP A 173 32.96 -7.83 9.96
N LYS A 174 32.62 -8.84 9.13
CA LYS A 174 33.55 -9.94 8.82
C LYS A 174 34.76 -9.51 7.99
N LEU A 175 34.72 -8.32 7.41
CA LEU A 175 35.76 -7.77 6.56
C LEU A 175 36.74 -6.86 7.32
N GLY A 176 36.40 -6.45 8.56
CA GLY A 176 37.24 -5.62 9.43
C GLY A 176 37.65 -4.26 8.86
N GLN A 177 38.30 -3.42 9.67
CA GLN A 177 38.92 -2.18 9.18
C GLN A 177 40.04 -2.51 8.18
N TYR A 178 40.17 -1.69 7.13
CA TYR A 178 41.19 -1.85 6.08
C TYR A 178 42.59 -2.04 6.68
N CYS A 179 43.14 -3.24 6.53
CA CYS A 179 44.47 -3.57 6.95
C CYS A 179 45.39 -3.61 5.71
N PRO A 180 46.48 -2.84 5.65
CA PRO A 180 47.44 -2.87 4.53
C PRO A 180 48.12 -4.23 4.32
N GLY A 181 47.98 -5.15 5.29
CA GLY A 181 48.44 -6.54 5.21
C GLY A 181 47.36 -7.55 4.83
N ASP A 182 46.15 -7.10 4.45
CA ASP A 182 45.09 -7.98 3.96
C ASP A 182 45.60 -8.78 2.76
N ASP A 183 45.46 -10.09 2.85
CA ASP A 183 45.73 -11.02 1.78
C ASP A 183 44.70 -10.87 0.64
N ASP A 184 45.12 -11.24 -0.59
CA ASP A 184 44.32 -11.08 -1.82
C ASP A 184 42.94 -11.75 -1.71
N LEU A 185 42.81 -12.79 -0.88
CA LEU A 185 41.55 -13.47 -0.58
C LEU A 185 40.55 -12.55 0.13
N THR A 186 41.01 -11.76 1.11
CA THR A 186 40.18 -10.83 1.87
C THR A 186 39.68 -9.70 0.97
N VAL A 187 40.55 -9.12 0.14
CA VAL A 187 40.15 -8.12 -0.87
C VAL A 187 39.16 -8.69 -1.89
N ARG A 188 39.32 -9.96 -2.29
CA ARG A 188 38.41 -10.65 -3.20
C ARG A 188 37.04 -10.91 -2.56
N ALA A 189 37.00 -11.27 -1.28
CA ALA A 189 35.77 -11.41 -0.51
C ALA A 189 35.03 -10.06 -0.37
N LYS A 190 35.75 -8.96 -0.09
CA LYS A 190 35.22 -7.58 -0.05
C LYS A 190 34.47 -7.24 -1.34
N ARG A 191 35.14 -7.44 -2.49
CA ARG A 191 34.56 -7.19 -3.81
C ARG A 191 33.39 -8.10 -4.14
N LEU A 192 33.40 -9.35 -3.68
CA LEU A 192 32.30 -10.28 -3.91
C LEU A 192 31.03 -9.82 -3.18
N LEU A 193 31.15 -9.42 -1.92
CA LEU A 193 30.02 -8.97 -1.10
C LEU A 193 29.41 -7.66 -1.63
N GLN A 194 30.26 -6.70 -2.05
CA GLN A 194 29.80 -5.51 -2.76
C GLN A 194 29.06 -5.85 -4.07
N LYS A 195 29.57 -6.81 -4.86
CA LYS A 195 28.89 -7.27 -6.08
C LYS A 195 27.55 -7.94 -5.76
N CYS A 196 27.45 -8.73 -4.70
CA CYS A 196 26.19 -9.32 -4.25
C CYS A 196 25.18 -8.25 -3.85
N ALA A 197 25.61 -7.22 -3.10
CA ALA A 197 24.74 -6.11 -2.72
C ALA A 197 24.25 -5.28 -3.92
N HIS A 198 25.16 -4.90 -4.83
CA HIS A 198 24.78 -4.23 -6.05
C HIS A 198 23.86 -5.08 -6.93
N ALA A 199 24.10 -6.40 -6.99
CA ALA A 199 23.21 -7.33 -7.69
C ALA A 199 21.81 -7.35 -7.06
N MET A 200 21.70 -7.43 -5.73
CA MET A 200 20.41 -7.39 -5.02
C MET A 200 19.63 -6.11 -5.32
N ILE A 201 20.29 -4.95 -5.31
CA ILE A 201 19.66 -3.67 -5.66
C ILE A 201 19.27 -3.63 -7.15
N SER A 202 20.13 -4.13 -8.04
CA SER A 202 19.86 -4.13 -9.49
C SER A 202 18.73 -5.08 -9.92
N HIS A 203 18.47 -6.13 -9.14
CA HIS A 203 17.39 -7.07 -9.36
C HIS A 203 16.09 -6.68 -8.64
N GLN A 204 16.04 -5.53 -7.99
CA GLN A 204 14.81 -5.03 -7.42
C GLN A 204 13.80 -4.76 -8.55
N GLU A 205 12.67 -5.46 -8.51
CA GLU A 205 11.56 -5.19 -9.41
C GLU A 205 10.94 -3.84 -9.05
N LEU A 206 10.87 -2.94 -10.03
CA LEU A 206 10.19 -1.66 -9.91
C LEU A 206 8.82 -1.74 -10.56
N SER A 207 7.83 -1.08 -9.98
CA SER A 207 6.50 -1.02 -10.60
C SER A 207 6.55 -0.22 -11.90
N ALA A 208 5.75 -0.63 -12.90
CA ALA A 208 5.68 0.07 -14.18
C ALA A 208 5.30 1.55 -14.02
N GLN A 209 4.51 1.87 -12.99
CA GLN A 209 4.11 3.23 -12.62
C GLN A 209 5.31 4.05 -12.13
N GLN A 210 6.14 3.50 -11.23
CA GLN A 210 7.37 4.15 -10.76
C GLN A 210 8.34 4.42 -11.92
N VAL A 211 8.56 3.42 -12.78
CA VAL A 211 9.42 3.55 -13.96
C VAL A 211 8.89 4.63 -14.91
N SER A 212 7.58 4.63 -15.17
CA SER A 212 6.95 5.63 -16.04
C SER A 212 7.07 7.04 -15.46
N SER A 213 6.84 7.22 -14.16
CA SER A 213 6.96 8.50 -13.47
C SER A 213 8.38 9.05 -13.62
N TYR A 214 9.39 8.21 -13.36
CA TYR A 214 10.79 8.58 -13.50
C TYR A 214 11.17 8.94 -14.95
N LEU A 215 10.74 8.14 -15.94
CA LEU A 215 11.01 8.41 -17.35
C LEU A 215 10.32 9.67 -17.89
N LEU A 216 9.19 10.05 -17.29
CA LEU A 216 8.44 11.26 -17.62
C LEU A 216 8.90 12.49 -16.83
N ASP A 217 9.94 12.35 -16.00
CA ASP A 217 10.49 13.41 -15.14
C ASP A 217 9.42 14.03 -14.22
N TYR A 218 8.55 13.17 -13.69
CA TYR A 218 7.56 13.56 -12.69
C TYR A 218 8.16 13.49 -11.28
N GLU A 219 7.82 14.46 -10.45
CA GLU A 219 8.18 14.47 -9.04
C GLU A 219 7.60 13.25 -8.32
N ASP A 220 8.36 12.72 -7.37
CA ASP A 220 8.02 11.56 -6.56
C ASP A 220 7.25 11.91 -5.28
N HIS A 221 7.05 13.20 -5.01
CA HIS A 221 6.33 13.70 -3.87
C HIS A 221 5.54 14.97 -4.21
N PHE A 222 4.42 15.16 -3.53
CA PHE A 222 3.67 16.41 -3.54
C PHE A 222 3.59 16.91 -2.11
N THR A 223 4.09 18.12 -1.85
CA THR A 223 4.01 18.74 -0.53
C THR A 223 3.11 19.96 -0.60
N SER A 224 2.12 20.02 0.30
CA SER A 224 1.31 21.23 0.49
C SER A 224 1.96 22.20 1.48
N HIS A 225 2.93 21.73 2.26
CA HIS A 225 3.61 22.46 3.32
C HIS A 225 5.10 22.10 3.34
N ALA A 226 5.94 23.02 3.79
CA ALA A 226 7.33 22.74 4.10
C ALA A 226 7.41 22.10 5.49
N PHE A 227 7.99 20.90 5.55
CA PHE A 227 8.29 20.22 6.81
C PHE A 227 9.69 20.61 7.29
N ASN A 228 9.89 20.67 8.60
CA ASN A 228 11.21 20.81 9.19
C ASN A 228 11.69 19.44 9.65
N ASN A 229 13.00 19.17 9.53
CA ASN A 229 13.59 17.96 10.08
C ASN A 229 13.33 17.91 11.59
N LEU A 230 12.88 16.77 12.10
CA LEU A 230 12.78 16.48 13.52
C LEU A 230 13.87 15.46 13.89
N TYR A 231 14.82 15.85 14.73
CA TYR A 231 15.86 14.94 15.22
C TYR A 231 15.28 14.04 16.32
N TRP A 232 14.80 12.85 15.92
CA TRP A 232 13.98 11.97 16.76
C TRP A 232 14.70 11.38 17.97
N THR A 233 15.98 11.05 17.86
CA THR A 233 16.76 10.34 18.89
C THR A 233 16.75 11.02 20.26
N SER A 234 16.78 12.36 20.30
CA SER A 234 16.68 13.11 21.56
C SER A 234 15.29 12.99 22.22
N PHE A 235 14.22 12.90 21.42
CA PHE A 235 12.86 12.70 21.92
C PHE A 235 12.65 11.26 22.39
N GLU A 236 13.17 10.29 21.63
CA GLU A 236 13.16 8.87 21.98
C GLU A 236 13.84 8.61 23.33
N ARG A 237 15.07 9.13 23.51
CA ARG A 237 15.80 9.03 24.78
C ARG A 237 15.01 9.58 25.96
N HIS A 238 14.37 10.73 25.79
CA HIS A 238 13.54 11.32 26.84
C HIS A 238 12.31 10.46 27.16
N ILE A 239 11.64 9.91 26.14
CA ILE A 239 10.49 9.02 26.33
C ILE A 239 10.93 7.75 27.06
N ASP A 240 12.08 7.17 26.70
CA ASP A 240 12.63 5.98 27.37
C ASP A 240 13.03 6.26 28.83
N GLU A 241 13.51 7.46 29.14
CA GLU A 241 13.78 7.90 30.52
C GLU A 241 12.50 8.05 31.36
N GLU A 242 11.43 8.61 30.79
CA GLU A 242 10.16 8.80 31.49
C GLU A 242 9.32 7.52 31.57
N GLN A 243 9.36 6.70 30.53
CA GLN A 243 8.59 5.47 30.37
C GLN A 243 9.48 4.37 29.77
N PRO A 244 10.38 3.77 30.58
CA PRO A 244 11.24 2.71 30.10
C PRO A 244 10.39 1.52 29.65
N SER A 245 10.42 1.22 28.36
CA SER A 245 9.80 -0.01 27.85
C SER A 245 10.67 -1.21 28.23
N SER A 246 10.05 -2.23 28.81
CA SER A 246 10.69 -3.52 29.07
C SER A 246 11.14 -4.23 27.80
N GLU A 247 10.64 -3.83 26.63
CA GLU A 247 11.01 -4.41 25.33
C GLU A 247 12.28 -3.77 24.75
N CYS A 248 12.68 -2.60 25.25
CA CYS A 248 13.82 -1.81 24.77
C CYS A 248 15.09 -1.99 25.63
N GLN A 249 15.00 -2.72 26.75
CA GLN A 249 16.15 -3.10 27.58
C GLN A 249 16.46 -4.59 27.39
N PRO A 250 17.49 -4.97 26.61
CA PRO A 250 17.96 -6.34 26.64
C PRO A 250 18.54 -6.64 28.02
N ASP A 251 17.96 -7.63 28.72
CA ASP A 251 18.46 -8.14 30.00
C ASP A 251 19.90 -8.65 29.81
N ARG A 252 20.87 -7.89 30.31
CA ARG A 252 22.26 -8.31 30.46
C ARG A 252 22.37 -9.43 31.50
N THR A 253 21.92 -10.63 31.18
CA THR A 253 22.26 -11.85 31.93
C THR A 253 22.47 -13.02 30.99
N ASP A 254 23.67 -13.09 30.43
CA ASP A 254 24.24 -14.33 29.94
C ASP A 254 24.41 -15.33 31.10
N ASN A 255 23.54 -16.33 31.17
CA ASN A 255 23.92 -17.63 31.71
C ASN A 255 23.11 -18.75 31.06
N ILE A 256 23.80 -19.49 30.20
CA ILE A 256 23.34 -20.74 29.60
C ILE A 256 23.05 -21.73 30.72
N GLN A 257 21.79 -22.14 30.86
CA GLN A 257 21.48 -23.45 31.42
C GLN A 257 20.32 -24.09 30.67
N GLU A 258 20.69 -25.06 29.83
CA GLU A 258 19.80 -26.08 29.29
C GLU A 258 18.93 -26.65 30.42
N ASN A 259 17.61 -26.58 30.28
CA ASN A 259 16.76 -27.66 30.75
C ASN A 259 15.42 -27.73 30.01
N CYS A 260 15.25 -28.88 29.40
CA CYS A 260 14.10 -29.40 28.66
C CYS A 260 12.85 -29.50 29.53
N TRP A 261 11.72 -28.89 29.11
CA TRP A 261 10.38 -29.21 29.62
C TRP A 261 9.35 -29.24 28.50
N GLN A 262 9.14 -30.47 28.03
CA GLN A 262 7.90 -31.13 27.59
C GLN A 262 6.75 -30.29 27.00
N ALA A 263 6.51 -30.59 25.72
CA ALA A 263 5.33 -30.26 24.94
C ALA A 263 4.00 -30.59 25.65
N HIS A 264 3.09 -29.63 25.61
CA HIS A 264 1.66 -29.91 25.56
C HIS A 264 1.14 -29.41 24.22
N GLU A 265 0.69 -30.36 23.40
CA GLU A 265 -0.05 -30.15 22.16
C GLU A 265 -1.39 -29.48 22.45
N GLU A 266 -1.60 -28.28 21.91
CA GLU A 266 -2.93 -27.86 21.47
C GLU A 266 -2.80 -27.48 19.99
N VAL A 267 -3.51 -28.25 19.18
CA VAL A 267 -3.49 -28.24 17.72
C VAL A 267 -4.57 -27.26 17.27
N ASP A 268 -4.18 -26.13 16.67
CA ASP A 268 -5.08 -25.34 15.83
C ASP A 268 -4.44 -25.16 14.45
N ASP A 269 -5.07 -25.86 13.50
CA ASP A 269 -4.69 -26.04 12.11
C ASP A 269 -4.99 -24.76 11.29
N MET A 270 -3.95 -23.95 11.09
CA MET A 270 -3.92 -22.84 10.13
C MET A 270 -2.96 -23.19 8.99
N THR A 271 -3.43 -24.00 8.05
CA THR A 271 -2.73 -24.24 6.77
C THR A 271 -2.97 -23.10 5.79
N ASN A 272 -2.04 -22.13 5.76
CA ASN A 272 -1.77 -21.29 4.59
C ASN A 272 -0.37 -21.63 4.09
N ASP A 273 -0.30 -22.41 3.01
CA ASP A 273 0.89 -22.45 2.16
C ASP A 273 0.85 -21.23 1.22
N ASP A 274 1.60 -20.21 1.60
CA ASP A 274 2.69 -19.68 0.76
C ASP A 274 3.75 -19.17 1.74
N GLU A 275 4.87 -19.90 1.75
CA GLU A 275 5.94 -19.89 2.74
C GLU A 275 6.42 -18.49 3.14
N CYS A 276 6.12 -18.13 4.39
CA CYS A 276 7.06 -17.39 5.21
C CYS A 276 7.22 -18.18 6.50
N GLN A 277 8.32 -18.93 6.59
CA GLN A 277 8.77 -19.52 7.85
C GLN A 277 8.83 -18.39 8.88
N GLU A 278 7.95 -18.46 9.88
CA GLU A 278 8.17 -17.79 11.15
C GLU A 278 9.39 -18.43 11.78
N ASP A 279 10.56 -17.87 11.44
CA ASP A 279 11.75 -18.00 12.23
C ASP A 279 11.42 -17.43 13.62
N ASN A 280 11.08 -18.34 14.53
CA ASN A 280 11.18 -18.15 15.96
C ASN A 280 12.64 -17.82 16.28
N ARG A 281 12.99 -16.53 16.24
CA ARG A 281 14.29 -16.03 16.65
C ARG A 281 14.10 -15.10 17.83
N ASN A 282 14.22 -15.73 19.00
CA ASN A 282 14.98 -15.23 20.13
C ASN A 282 15.82 -13.99 19.77
N TRP A 283 15.35 -12.82 20.22
CA TRP A 283 16.11 -11.58 20.19
C TRP A 283 17.21 -11.68 21.25
N ASN A 284 18.32 -12.31 20.90
CA ASN A 284 19.56 -12.15 21.65
C ASN A 284 20.42 -11.10 20.95
N GLU A 285 20.43 -9.92 21.57
CA GLU A 285 21.48 -8.91 21.62
C GLU A 285 22.33 -8.68 20.36
N ASP A 286 22.11 -7.49 19.78
CA ASP A 286 23.20 -6.65 19.34
C ASP A 286 24.16 -6.43 20.51
N THR A 287 25.38 -6.94 20.36
CA THR A 287 26.52 -6.53 21.17
C THR A 287 26.62 -5.02 21.08
N ALA A 288 26.43 -4.34 22.22
CA ALA A 288 26.71 -2.93 22.37
C ALA A 288 28.17 -2.64 22.00
N GLU A 289 28.38 -2.23 20.75
CA GLU A 289 29.51 -1.37 20.43
C GLU A 289 29.23 -0.06 21.15
N ASN A 290 30.14 0.36 22.02
CA ASN A 290 30.14 1.70 22.60
C ASN A 290 30.31 2.69 21.44
N ASP A 291 29.20 3.06 20.80
CA ASP A 291 29.12 4.29 20.03
C ASP A 291 29.13 5.41 21.08
N GLU A 292 30.32 5.95 21.35
CA GLU A 292 30.44 7.24 22.02
C GLU A 292 29.56 8.23 21.25
N ASP A 293 28.63 8.84 21.98
CA ASP A 293 27.56 9.70 21.51
C ASP A 293 28.06 10.84 20.61
N ASP A 294 27.95 10.69 19.29
CA ASP A 294 27.95 11.84 18.39
C ASP A 294 26.52 12.44 18.34
N ASP A 295 26.10 13.01 19.47
CA ASP A 295 25.06 14.04 19.47
C ASP A 295 25.64 15.21 18.64
N GLU A 296 25.17 15.42 17.40
CA GLU A 296 25.65 16.52 16.55
C GLU A 296 25.29 17.87 17.20
N VAL A 297 26.22 18.42 17.99
CA VAL A 297 26.06 19.72 18.67
C VAL A 297 26.11 20.82 17.62
N GLY A 298 24.94 21.33 17.23
CA GLY A 298 24.85 22.55 16.45
C GLY A 298 25.41 23.72 17.25
N VAL A 299 26.48 24.35 16.79
CA VAL A 299 27.05 25.53 17.45
C VAL A 299 26.61 26.80 16.72
N SER A 300 26.16 27.80 17.46
CA SER A 300 25.86 29.15 16.94
C SER A 300 26.79 30.18 17.59
N VAL A 301 27.00 31.34 16.95
CA VAL A 301 27.84 32.41 17.50
C VAL A 301 26.94 33.56 17.95
N ASP A 302 27.06 33.97 19.21
CA ASP A 302 26.30 35.10 19.72
C ASP A 302 26.80 36.46 19.19
N HIS A 303 26.07 37.52 19.52
CA HIS A 303 26.37 38.91 19.13
C HIS A 303 27.66 39.45 19.78
N THR A 304 28.29 38.69 20.68
CA THR A 304 29.58 38.99 21.30
C THR A 304 30.73 38.13 20.77
N GLY A 305 30.46 37.22 19.81
CA GLY A 305 31.44 36.36 19.17
C GLY A 305 31.74 35.07 19.93
N ASN A 306 30.96 34.72 20.96
CA ASN A 306 31.13 33.48 21.71
C ASN A 306 30.32 32.35 21.07
N PHE A 307 30.89 31.15 21.11
CA PHE A 307 30.19 29.93 20.72
C PHE A 307 29.12 29.59 21.77
N VAL A 308 27.87 29.49 21.33
CA VAL A 308 26.72 29.11 22.14
C VAL A 308 26.11 27.85 21.54
N GLU A 309 25.86 26.86 22.39
CA GLU A 309 25.12 25.65 22.03
C GLU A 309 23.76 26.03 21.44
N LYS A 310 23.46 25.54 20.24
CA LYS A 310 22.14 25.71 19.67
C LYS A 310 21.22 24.77 20.44
N PRO A 311 20.13 25.26 21.06
CA PRO A 311 19.20 24.40 21.78
C PRO A 311 18.68 23.33 20.81
N SER A 312 18.71 22.07 21.23
CA SER A 312 18.14 20.98 20.44
C SER A 312 16.64 21.21 20.28
N GLN A 313 16.05 20.65 19.22
CA GLN A 313 14.60 20.74 18.98
C GLN A 313 13.77 20.17 20.14
N TYR A 314 14.35 19.22 20.87
CA TYR A 314 13.82 18.69 22.13
C TYR A 314 13.80 19.75 23.23
N MET A 315 14.89 20.48 23.46
CA MET A 315 14.91 21.56 24.44
C MET A 315 13.94 22.69 24.05
N ASP A 316 13.84 23.02 22.75
CA ASP A 316 12.83 23.98 22.27
C ASP A 316 11.40 23.47 22.55
N TYR A 317 11.14 22.17 22.41
CA TYR A 317 9.83 21.58 22.75
C TYR A 317 9.51 21.63 24.25
N ILE A 318 10.45 21.24 25.13
CA ILE A 318 10.25 21.27 26.58
C ILE A 318 10.05 22.69 27.10
N PHE A 319 10.84 23.64 26.59
CA PHE A 319 10.83 25.02 27.07
C PHE A 319 9.93 25.95 26.25
N ARG A 320 9.16 25.41 25.29
CA ARG A 320 8.06 26.13 24.63
C ARG A 320 6.90 26.30 25.61
N GLY A 321 6.99 27.37 26.40
CA GLY A 321 5.83 28.02 27.04
C GLY A 321 5.09 28.92 26.07
#